data_AF-A0A804HW65-F1
#
_entry.id   AF-A0A804HW65-F1
#
_cell.length_a   1.000
_cell.length_b   1.000
_cell.length_c   1.000
_cell.angle_alpha   90.00
_cell.angle_beta   90.00
_cell.angle_gamma   90.00
#
_symmetry.space_group_name_H-M   'P 1'
#
loop_
_entity.id
_entity.type
_entity.pdbx_description
1 polymer ?
#
loop_
_entity_poly.entity_id
_entity_poly.type
_entity_poly.pdbx_seq_one_letter_code
_entity_poly.pdbx_strand_id
1 'polypeptide(L)'
;MAMEDTTESCSSWAAVDSSQAHTRQQQQRHKLDVYNEVLCRLREDGRPEVQSPTFEDGLWNHFNRLPARYALDVNVERAEDVLTHKKLLELAKEPANRPVFAVRLVQVSPVPDGSQADFSDSNAPGIGDSQSASTYFRQRQQVQDEDNFASAPPYPRPMHEITFSTHDKPKLLSLLTSLLAELGLNIQEAHAFSTNDGYSLDVFVVDGWPCEETDRLKDLLQKEIHKMGRQAWSKSHSSSPQIKNAQSGENFLPDHVQIPTDGTDVWEINFQLLKFGNKVASGSYGDLYRGTYCSQDVAIKVLKPERVNVDMQREFAQEVFIMRKVRHKNVVQFIGACTKPPSLCIVTEFMSGGSVYDFLHKQKGVFKLPALLRVAIDVSKGMNYLHQNNIIHRDLKAANLLMDENEVVKVADFGVARVKAGSGVMTAETGTYRWMAPEVMIQC
;
A
#
# COMPACT_ATOMS: atom_id res chain seq x y z
N MET A 1 22.31 -36.54 -52.39
CA MET A 1 21.01 -36.98 -51.84
C MET A 1 21.25 -37.34 -50.38
N ALA A 2 20.63 -36.77 -49.37
CA ALA A 2 19.81 -35.58 -49.22
C ALA A 2 19.97 -35.17 -47.75
N MET A 3 20.03 -33.86 -47.48
CA MET A 3 19.84 -33.29 -46.15
C MET A 3 18.32 -33.22 -45.88
N GLU A 4 17.90 -33.51 -44.66
CA GLU A 4 16.61 -33.06 -44.13
C GLU A 4 16.85 -32.18 -42.91
N ASP A 5 16.08 -31.09 -42.87
CA ASP A 5 16.28 -29.86 -42.12
C ASP A 5 15.04 -29.63 -41.24
N THR A 6 15.28 -29.20 -40.00
CA THR A 6 14.51 -28.19 -39.23
C THR A 6 13.02 -28.41 -38.83
N THR A 7 12.72 -28.29 -37.53
CA THR A 7 12.07 -27.11 -36.87
C THR A 7 11.26 -27.52 -35.63
N GLU A 8 11.80 -27.30 -34.43
CA GLU A 8 11.00 -27.19 -33.20
C GLU A 8 11.11 -25.77 -32.61
N SER A 9 9.99 -25.33 -32.05
CA SER A 9 9.54 -23.96 -31.89
C SER A 9 10.24 -23.21 -30.75
N CYS A 10 11.03 -22.19 -31.11
CA CYS A 10 11.73 -21.27 -30.19
C CYS A 10 10.89 -20.02 -29.81
N SER A 11 9.56 -20.06 -29.97
CA SER A 11 8.70 -18.86 -29.94
C SER A 11 8.12 -18.47 -28.56
N SER A 12 8.21 -19.35 -27.54
CA SER A 12 7.54 -19.15 -26.25
C SER A 12 8.37 -18.37 -25.21
N TRP A 13 9.70 -18.37 -25.31
CA TRP A 13 10.59 -17.62 -24.40
C TRP A 13 10.67 -16.13 -24.76
N ALA A 14 10.61 -15.81 -26.06
CA ALA A 14 10.64 -14.42 -26.53
C ALA A 14 9.38 -13.63 -26.11
N ALA A 15 8.21 -14.28 -26.04
CA ALA A 15 6.95 -13.61 -25.74
C ALA A 15 6.82 -13.16 -24.26
N VAL A 16 7.41 -13.91 -23.31
CA VAL A 16 7.34 -13.58 -21.88
C VAL A 16 8.28 -12.42 -21.52
N ASP A 17 9.49 -12.42 -22.08
CA ASP A 17 10.43 -11.30 -21.94
C ASP A 17 9.87 -10.04 -22.62
N SER A 18 9.21 -10.21 -23.77
CA SER A 18 8.49 -9.13 -24.45
C SER A 18 7.37 -8.54 -23.58
N SER A 19 6.61 -9.35 -22.84
CA SER A 19 5.50 -8.86 -22.01
C SER A 19 5.95 -8.06 -20.76
N GLN A 20 7.04 -8.49 -20.11
CA GLN A 20 7.65 -7.76 -18.99
C GLN A 20 8.39 -6.52 -19.48
N ALA A 21 9.10 -6.62 -20.61
CA ALA A 21 9.69 -5.49 -21.30
C ALA A 21 8.60 -4.49 -21.72
N HIS A 22 7.45 -4.94 -22.23
CA HIS A 22 6.33 -4.08 -22.59
C HIS A 22 5.73 -3.37 -21.38
N THR A 23 5.52 -4.07 -20.26
CA THR A 23 4.97 -3.45 -19.05
C THR A 23 5.95 -2.45 -18.43
N ARG A 24 7.25 -2.78 -18.39
CA ARG A 24 8.30 -1.85 -17.95
C ARG A 24 8.45 -0.66 -18.90
N GLN A 25 8.43 -0.90 -20.21
CA GLN A 25 8.42 0.16 -21.23
C GLN A 25 7.19 1.04 -21.09
N GLN A 26 6.01 0.49 -20.78
CA GLN A 26 4.79 1.25 -20.61
C GLN A 26 4.83 2.12 -19.34
N GLN A 27 5.33 1.57 -18.22
CA GLN A 27 5.55 2.35 -17.00
C GLN A 27 6.59 3.45 -17.20
N GLN A 28 7.66 3.16 -17.96
CA GLN A 28 8.72 4.11 -18.24
C GLN A 28 8.28 5.19 -19.23
N ARG A 29 7.42 4.84 -20.20
CA ARG A 29 6.74 5.81 -21.08
C ARG A 29 5.83 6.73 -20.28
N HIS A 30 4.96 6.18 -19.43
CA HIS A 30 4.08 7.01 -18.60
C HIS A 30 4.85 7.96 -17.69
N LYS A 31 5.94 7.47 -17.09
CA LYS A 31 6.85 8.29 -16.28
C LYS A 31 7.52 9.41 -17.08
N LEU A 32 7.88 9.13 -18.34
CA LEU A 32 8.42 10.12 -19.27
C LEU A 32 7.36 11.15 -19.67
N ASP A 33 6.12 10.73 -19.90
CA ASP A 33 5.00 11.62 -20.23
C ASP A 33 4.73 12.60 -19.09
N VAL A 34 4.61 12.09 -17.86
CA VAL A 34 4.42 12.91 -16.65
C VAL A 34 5.61 13.83 -16.40
N TYR A 35 6.84 13.34 -16.59
CA TYR A 35 8.04 14.17 -16.51
C TYR A 35 8.02 15.33 -17.49
N ASN A 36 7.70 15.06 -18.76
CA ASN A 36 7.64 16.10 -19.80
C ASN A 36 6.57 17.14 -19.47
N GLU A 37 5.41 16.69 -18.99
CA GLU A 37 4.29 17.55 -18.63
C GLU A 37 4.62 18.46 -17.43
N VAL A 38 5.30 17.91 -16.40
CA VAL A 38 5.85 18.68 -15.28
C VAL A 38 6.90 19.68 -15.77
N LEU A 39 7.82 19.26 -16.64
CA LEU A 39 8.86 20.13 -17.18
C LEU A 39 8.28 21.28 -18.00
N CYS A 40 7.25 21.04 -18.81
CA CYS A 40 6.53 22.06 -19.56
C CYS A 40 5.93 23.12 -18.63
N ARG A 41 5.16 22.71 -17.61
CA ARG A 41 4.57 23.65 -16.63
C ARG A 41 5.63 24.43 -15.85
N LEU A 42 6.74 23.80 -15.47
CA LEU A 42 7.85 24.49 -14.80
C LEU A 42 8.53 25.54 -15.69
N ARG A 43 8.58 25.32 -17.01
CA ARG A 43 9.09 26.30 -17.98
C ARG A 43 8.12 27.47 -18.17
N GLU A 44 6.82 27.19 -18.18
CA GLU A 44 5.76 28.20 -18.27
C GLU A 44 5.73 29.12 -17.04
N ASP A 45 6.08 28.61 -15.85
CA ASP A 45 6.23 29.39 -14.60
C ASP A 45 7.45 30.36 -14.62
N GLY A 46 8.25 30.36 -15.70
CA GLY A 46 9.25 31.41 -15.97
C GLY A 46 10.47 31.41 -15.05
N ARG A 47 10.77 30.31 -14.35
CA ARG A 47 11.89 30.25 -13.39
C ARG A 47 13.24 30.15 -14.11
N PRO A 48 14.25 30.95 -13.73
CA PRO A 48 15.56 30.96 -14.39
C PRO A 48 16.33 29.64 -14.22
N GLU A 49 16.07 28.90 -13.13
CA GLU A 49 16.71 27.61 -12.83
C GLU A 49 16.31 26.49 -13.82
N VAL A 50 15.15 26.61 -14.46
CA VAL A 50 14.56 25.59 -15.35
C VAL A 50 15.16 25.63 -16.76
N GLN A 51 15.87 26.70 -17.11
CA GLN A 51 16.50 26.89 -18.43
C GLN A 51 17.87 26.19 -18.56
N SER A 52 18.41 25.64 -17.47
CA SER A 52 19.70 24.95 -17.49
C SER A 52 19.55 23.49 -17.91
N PRO A 53 20.40 22.95 -18.81
CA PRO A 53 20.42 21.52 -19.15
C PRO A 53 20.62 20.62 -17.93
N THR A 54 21.39 21.08 -16.93
CA THR A 54 21.63 20.36 -15.67
C THR A 54 20.38 20.21 -14.81
N PHE A 55 19.37 21.06 -15.01
CA PHE A 55 18.12 20.99 -14.30
C PHE A 55 17.25 19.84 -14.81
N GLU A 56 17.17 19.68 -16.13
CA GLU A 56 16.43 18.60 -16.79
C GLU A 56 16.97 17.23 -16.37
N ASP A 57 18.28 17.05 -16.46
CA ASP A 57 18.95 15.82 -16.01
C ASP A 57 18.68 15.53 -14.52
N GLY A 58 18.74 16.58 -13.69
CA GLY A 58 18.47 16.47 -12.26
C GLY A 58 17.00 16.13 -11.94
N LEU A 59 16.04 16.66 -12.71
CA LEU A 59 14.62 16.37 -12.56
C LEU A 59 14.31 14.95 -13.04
N TRP A 60 14.88 14.53 -14.16
CA TRP A 60 14.71 13.16 -14.66
C TRP A 60 15.31 12.14 -13.70
N ASN A 61 16.48 12.43 -13.12
CA ASN A 61 17.08 11.58 -12.10
C ASN A 61 16.18 11.45 -10.86
N HIS A 62 15.55 12.55 -10.41
CA HIS A 62 14.57 12.52 -9.31
C HIS A 62 13.42 11.56 -9.60
N PHE A 63 12.81 11.67 -10.79
CA PHE A 63 11.79 10.71 -11.21
C PHE A 63 12.34 9.28 -11.16
N ASN A 64 13.48 9.00 -11.78
CA ASN A 64 14.06 7.64 -11.83
C ASN A 64 14.38 7.03 -10.47
N ARG A 65 14.70 7.86 -9.48
CA ARG A 65 14.95 7.44 -8.10
C ARG A 65 13.70 6.95 -7.37
N LEU A 66 12.53 7.42 -7.78
CA LEU A 66 11.23 7.11 -7.19
C LEU A 66 10.50 5.99 -7.95
N PRO A 67 9.62 5.23 -7.28
CA PRO A 67 8.89 4.13 -7.91
C PRO A 67 7.91 4.66 -8.96
N ALA A 68 7.52 3.81 -9.92
CA ALA A 68 6.61 4.21 -11.01
C ALA A 68 5.28 4.81 -10.50
N ARG A 69 4.81 4.40 -9.32
CA ARG A 69 3.60 4.96 -8.68
C ARG A 69 3.70 6.45 -8.37
N TYR A 70 4.90 6.98 -8.13
CA TYR A 70 5.09 8.41 -7.91
C TYR A 70 4.58 9.26 -9.08
N ALA A 71 4.74 8.78 -10.32
CA ALA A 71 4.22 9.46 -11.50
C ALA A 71 2.69 9.39 -11.61
N LEU A 72 2.04 8.42 -10.96
CA LEU A 72 0.58 8.29 -10.90
C LEU A 72 -0.03 9.19 -9.81
N ASP A 73 0.68 9.36 -8.70
CA ASP A 73 0.20 10.05 -7.51
C ASP A 73 0.60 11.54 -7.49
N VAL A 74 1.57 11.97 -8.30
CA VAL A 74 1.95 13.39 -8.45
C VAL A 74 0.84 14.18 -9.14
N ASN A 75 0.45 15.30 -8.53
CA ASN A 75 -0.41 16.27 -9.16
C ASN A 75 0.38 17.11 -10.17
N VAL A 76 0.15 16.85 -11.45
CA VAL A 76 0.88 17.53 -12.53
C VAL A 76 0.50 19.01 -12.64
N GLU A 77 -0.71 19.39 -12.25
CA GLU A 77 -1.13 20.80 -12.18
C GLU A 77 -0.33 21.61 -11.16
N ARG A 78 0.36 20.91 -10.23
CA ARG A 78 1.19 21.49 -9.18
C ARG A 78 2.63 21.01 -9.31
N ALA A 79 3.23 21.35 -10.45
CA ALA A 79 4.57 20.91 -10.82
C ALA A 79 5.66 21.34 -9.80
N GLU A 80 5.43 22.41 -9.02
CA GLU A 80 6.28 22.87 -7.93
C GLU A 80 6.42 21.86 -6.78
N ASP A 81 5.46 20.96 -6.62
CA ASP A 81 5.46 19.90 -5.60
C ASP A 81 6.62 18.95 -5.84
N VAL A 82 6.86 18.62 -7.11
CA VAL A 82 7.96 17.78 -7.54
C VAL A 82 9.31 18.40 -7.18
N LEU A 83 9.44 19.72 -7.28
CA LEU A 83 10.65 20.44 -6.86
C LEU A 83 10.83 20.42 -5.35
N THR A 84 9.75 20.56 -4.59
CA THR A 84 9.76 20.44 -3.13
C THR A 84 10.20 19.03 -2.71
N HIS A 85 9.64 17.99 -3.31
CA HIS A 85 10.03 16.59 -3.08
C HIS A 85 11.51 16.34 -3.38
N LYS A 86 11.97 16.82 -4.54
CA LYS A 86 13.38 16.73 -4.94
C LYS A 86 14.29 17.42 -3.90
N LYS A 87 13.94 18.65 -3.50
CA LYS A 87 14.71 19.42 -2.51
C LYS A 87 14.76 18.72 -1.16
N LEU A 88 13.64 18.20 -0.66
CA LEU A 88 13.58 17.48 0.62
C LEU A 88 14.48 16.24 0.63
N LEU A 89 14.43 15.44 -0.43
CA LEU A 89 15.30 14.26 -0.57
C LEU A 89 16.79 14.64 -0.64
N GLU A 90 17.13 15.75 -1.30
CA GLU A 90 18.52 16.22 -1.36
C GLU A 90 19.00 16.73 0.01
N LEU A 91 18.18 17.52 0.72
CA LEU A 91 18.49 17.97 2.08
C LEU A 91 18.62 16.80 3.06
N ALA A 92 17.82 15.74 2.86
CA ALA A 92 17.88 14.54 3.68
C ALA A 92 19.18 13.76 3.49
N LYS A 93 20.01 14.04 2.48
CA LYS A 93 21.33 13.40 2.35
C LYS A 93 22.27 13.77 3.50
N GLU A 94 22.17 14.98 4.04
CA GLU A 94 22.96 15.40 5.20
C GLU A 94 22.38 14.81 6.50
N PRO A 95 23.13 14.00 7.26
CA PRO A 95 22.62 13.36 8.48
C PRO A 95 22.12 14.34 9.54
N ALA A 96 22.71 15.54 9.62
CA ALA A 96 22.35 16.57 10.58
C ALA A 96 20.97 17.19 10.32
N ASN A 97 20.47 17.10 9.08
CA ASN A 97 19.20 17.71 8.70
C ASN A 97 18.02 16.73 8.86
N ARG A 98 18.28 15.46 9.21
CA ARG A 98 17.25 14.42 9.25
C ARG A 98 16.48 14.43 10.57
N PRO A 99 15.15 14.21 10.55
CA PRO A 99 14.29 14.19 9.36
C PRO A 99 14.05 15.62 8.83
N VAL A 100 14.06 15.77 7.50
CA VAL A 100 13.73 17.05 6.84
C VAL A 100 12.23 17.04 6.58
N PHE A 101 11.56 18.18 6.75
CA PHE A 101 10.16 18.29 6.38
C PHE A 101 9.79 19.65 5.80
N ALA A 102 8.64 19.70 5.13
CA ALA A 102 7.97 20.91 4.70
C ALA A 102 6.50 20.86 5.10
N VAL A 103 5.92 22.02 5.44
CA VAL A 103 4.50 22.18 5.72
C VAL A 103 3.95 23.28 4.85
N ARG A 104 2.80 23.04 4.22
CA ARG A 104 2.11 24.03 3.40
C ARG A 104 0.60 23.92 3.54
N LEU A 105 -0.10 25.01 3.24
CA LEU A 105 -1.56 25.02 3.19
C LEU A 105 -2.03 24.49 1.83
N VAL A 106 -3.04 23.63 1.84
CA VAL A 106 -3.69 23.09 0.66
C VAL A 106 -5.21 23.23 0.79
N GLN A 107 -5.88 23.51 -0.33
CA GLN A 107 -7.34 23.53 -0.39
C GLN A 107 -7.80 22.29 -1.15
N VAL A 108 -8.62 21.45 -0.52
CA VAL A 108 -9.24 20.32 -1.20
C VAL A 108 -10.70 20.67 -1.47
N SER A 109 -11.06 20.65 -2.75
CA SER A 109 -12.45 20.85 -3.17
C SER A 109 -13.27 19.63 -2.76
N PRO A 110 -14.47 19.81 -2.20
CA PRO A 110 -15.33 18.68 -1.89
C PRO A 110 -15.65 17.92 -3.19
N VAL A 111 -15.51 16.60 -3.16
CA VAL A 111 -15.99 15.73 -4.24
C VAL A 111 -17.51 15.91 -4.32
N PRO A 112 -18.09 16.33 -5.46
CA PRO A 112 -19.53 16.44 -5.57
C PRO A 112 -20.13 15.04 -5.43
N ASP A 113 -20.90 14.86 -4.36
CA ASP A 113 -21.67 13.65 -4.13
C ASP A 113 -22.63 13.48 -5.32
N GLY A 114 -22.48 12.39 -6.06
CA GLY A 114 -23.23 12.11 -7.27
C GLY A 114 -24.67 11.79 -6.94
N SER A 115 -25.48 12.81 -6.65
CA SER A 115 -26.92 12.73 -6.49
C SER A 115 -27.54 14.13 -6.54
N GLN A 116 -27.81 14.63 -7.75
CA GLN A 116 -29.07 15.32 -8.00
C GLN A 116 -29.34 15.47 -9.49
N ALA A 117 -30.52 14.97 -9.87
CA ALA A 117 -31.10 15.05 -11.18
C ALA A 117 -31.43 16.50 -11.56
N ASP A 118 -31.43 16.73 -12.86
CA ASP A 118 -31.94 17.88 -13.60
C ASP A 118 -33.07 18.62 -12.89
N PHE A 119 -32.87 19.92 -12.66
CA PHE A 119 -33.92 20.91 -12.90
C PHE A 119 -33.29 22.15 -13.53
N SER A 120 -33.64 22.35 -14.79
CA SER A 120 -33.53 23.60 -15.51
C SER A 120 -34.20 24.73 -14.72
N ASP A 121 -33.51 25.84 -14.50
CA ASP A 121 -34.18 27.10 -14.81
C ASP A 121 -33.24 28.20 -15.26
N SER A 122 -33.77 28.95 -16.22
CA SER A 122 -33.10 29.97 -17.00
C SER A 122 -33.21 31.30 -16.28
N ASN A 123 -32.10 32.03 -16.13
CA ASN A 123 -32.00 33.48 -16.37
C ASN A 123 -30.69 34.04 -15.81
N ALA A 124 -29.80 34.46 -16.71
CA ALA A 124 -28.82 35.49 -16.43
C ALA A 124 -29.53 36.86 -16.43
N PRO A 125 -28.92 37.90 -15.81
CA PRO A 125 -28.07 38.76 -16.61
C PRO A 125 -26.74 39.11 -15.92
N GLY A 126 -25.72 39.33 -16.74
CA GLY A 126 -24.35 39.64 -16.29
C GLY A 126 -24.11 41.09 -15.90
N ILE A 127 -22.96 41.30 -15.25
CA ILE A 127 -22.07 42.47 -15.09
C ILE A 127 -20.90 41.86 -14.25
N GLY A 128 -19.62 41.87 -14.62
CA GLY A 128 -18.77 43.02 -14.91
C GLY A 128 -17.81 43.25 -13.74
N ASP A 129 -16.54 42.89 -13.96
CA ASP A 129 -15.30 43.31 -13.30
C ASP A 129 -14.87 42.96 -11.85
N SER A 130 -13.58 42.59 -11.84
CA SER A 130 -12.53 42.42 -10.83
C SER A 130 -12.53 43.27 -9.54
N GLN A 131 -11.85 42.68 -8.54
CA GLN A 131 -11.27 43.25 -7.31
C GLN A 131 -12.23 43.51 -6.14
N SER A 132 -12.14 42.70 -5.08
CA SER A 132 -11.57 43.13 -3.79
C SER A 132 -11.80 42.09 -2.69
N ALA A 133 -10.71 41.82 -1.97
CA ALA A 133 -10.71 41.11 -0.71
C ALA A 133 -11.31 41.98 0.42
N SER A 134 -11.64 41.30 1.52
CA SER A 134 -11.92 41.84 2.87
C SER A 134 -13.27 42.51 3.09
N THR A 135 -14.20 41.77 3.70
CA THR A 135 -14.99 42.18 4.88
C THR A 135 -16.12 41.19 5.11
N TYR A 136 -15.98 40.23 6.03
CA TYR A 136 -17.08 39.69 6.85
C TYR A 136 -16.48 38.88 8.01
N PHE A 137 -15.75 39.55 8.90
CA PHE A 137 -15.45 39.06 10.24
C PHE A 137 -16.26 39.89 11.23
N ARG A 138 -17.45 39.41 11.60
CA ARG A 138 -18.02 39.68 12.92
C ARG A 138 -19.21 38.77 13.21
N GLN A 139 -19.10 38.14 14.38
CA GLN A 139 -20.19 37.86 15.32
C GLN A 139 -20.82 36.47 15.23
N ARG A 140 -20.38 35.57 16.13
CA ARG A 140 -21.25 35.12 17.23
C ARG A 140 -20.46 34.43 18.34
N GLN A 141 -20.67 34.94 19.54
CA GLN A 141 -20.25 34.38 20.81
C GLN A 141 -21.51 33.74 21.44
N GLN A 142 -21.38 32.48 21.84
CA GLN A 142 -22.18 31.69 22.81
C GLN A 142 -23.72 31.60 22.65
N VAL A 143 -24.26 30.38 22.56
CA VAL A 143 -25.04 29.66 23.60
C VAL A 143 -25.26 28.18 23.15
N GLN A 144 -25.33 27.32 24.17
CA GLN A 144 -25.40 25.85 24.26
C GLN A 144 -26.50 25.08 23.49
N ASP A 145 -26.16 23.80 23.25
CA ASP A 145 -26.97 22.57 23.21
C ASP A 145 -28.20 22.49 22.30
N GLU A 146 -28.10 21.69 21.23
CA GLU A 146 -28.90 20.46 21.06
C GLU A 146 -28.54 19.75 19.73
N ASP A 147 -28.65 18.41 19.76
CA ASP A 147 -28.41 17.47 18.68
C ASP A 147 -28.97 17.93 17.33
N ASN A 148 -28.10 18.19 16.37
CA ASN A 148 -28.50 18.21 14.96
C ASN A 148 -27.33 17.79 14.08
N PHE A 149 -27.48 16.65 13.40
CA PHE A 149 -26.58 16.13 12.38
C PHE A 149 -26.69 17.03 11.14
N ALA A 150 -26.12 18.23 11.22
CA ALA A 150 -26.16 19.22 10.16
C ALA A 150 -25.01 18.97 9.18
N SER A 151 -25.41 18.60 7.96
CA SER A 151 -24.60 18.63 6.74
C SER A 151 -23.62 19.80 6.72
N ALA A 152 -22.32 19.49 6.65
CA ALA A 152 -21.28 20.49 6.56
C ALA A 152 -21.42 21.35 5.27
N PRO A 153 -21.12 22.66 5.32
CA PRO A 153 -21.27 23.54 4.17
C PRO A 153 -20.24 23.24 3.07
N PRO A 154 -20.53 23.59 1.79
CA PRO A 154 -19.76 23.18 0.61
C PRO A 154 -18.58 24.11 0.33
N TYR A 155 -17.77 24.43 1.35
CA TYR A 155 -16.59 25.28 1.20
C TYR A 155 -15.31 24.42 1.26
N PRO A 156 -14.28 24.75 0.44
CA PRO A 156 -13.00 24.05 0.51
C PRO A 156 -12.45 24.17 1.93
N ARG A 157 -12.33 23.03 2.60
CA ARG A 157 -11.74 22.98 3.94
C ARG A 157 -10.23 23.16 3.77
N PRO A 158 -9.65 24.23 4.32
CA PRO A 158 -8.21 24.40 4.26
C PRO A 158 -7.54 23.34 5.15
N MET A 159 -6.58 22.63 4.56
CA MET A 159 -5.83 21.54 5.18
C MET A 159 -4.34 21.84 5.08
N HIS A 160 -3.52 21.07 5.80
CA HIS A 160 -2.08 21.17 5.71
C HIS A 160 -1.52 19.94 5.02
N GLU A 161 -0.64 20.15 4.05
CA GLU A 161 0.19 19.09 3.52
C GLU A 161 1.55 19.15 4.21
N ILE A 162 1.95 18.02 4.79
CA ILE A 162 3.21 17.85 5.52
C ILE A 162 4.00 16.76 4.81
N THR A 163 5.15 17.11 4.27
CA THR A 163 6.02 16.17 3.57
C THR A 163 7.30 15.96 4.36
N PHE A 164 7.61 14.72 4.69
CA PHE A 164 8.84 14.30 5.37
C PHE A 164 9.79 13.61 4.40
N SER A 165 11.09 13.77 4.67
CA SER A 165 12.12 12.96 4.05
C SER A 165 13.23 12.58 5.04
N THR A 166 13.55 11.29 5.08
CA THR A 166 14.62 10.73 5.92
C THR A 166 15.10 9.38 5.36
N HIS A 167 16.03 8.72 6.06
CA HIS A 167 16.47 7.38 5.67
C HIS A 167 15.32 6.39 5.80
N ASP A 168 15.07 5.60 4.76
CA ASP A 168 14.04 4.57 4.78
C ASP A 168 14.41 3.50 5.82
N LYS A 169 13.56 3.33 6.83
CA LYS A 169 13.79 2.43 7.97
C LYS A 169 12.46 1.79 8.38
N PRO A 170 12.48 0.56 8.92
CA PRO A 170 11.28 -0.07 9.46
C PRO A 170 10.60 0.83 10.51
N LYS A 171 9.26 0.91 10.47
CA LYS A 171 8.41 1.70 11.40
C LYS A 171 8.55 3.23 11.31
N LEU A 172 9.20 3.74 10.28
CA LEU A 172 9.32 5.18 10.08
C LEU A 172 7.95 5.86 9.96
N LEU A 173 7.02 5.26 9.23
CA LEU A 173 5.69 5.81 9.03
C LEU A 173 4.88 5.84 10.35
N SER A 174 4.94 4.78 11.17
CA SER A 174 4.38 4.78 12.53
C SER A 174 4.95 5.88 13.40
N LEU A 175 6.26 6.14 13.33
CA LEU A 175 6.87 7.23 14.09
C LEU A 175 6.33 8.60 13.64
N LEU A 176 6.22 8.82 12.33
CA LEU A 176 5.71 10.09 11.80
C LEU A 176 4.21 10.28 12.07
N THR A 177 3.40 9.24 11.89
CA THR A 177 1.96 9.27 12.16
C THR A 177 1.66 9.50 13.63
N SER A 178 2.39 8.84 14.54
CA SER A 178 2.27 9.06 15.98
C SER A 178 2.65 10.49 16.36
N LEU A 179 3.71 11.05 15.76
CA LEU A 179 4.08 12.45 15.94
C LEU A 179 2.97 13.42 15.48
N LEU A 180 2.32 13.14 14.35
CA LEU A 180 1.21 13.96 13.86
C LEU A 180 -0.02 13.85 14.79
N ALA A 181 -0.33 12.65 15.28
CA ALA A 181 -1.42 12.40 16.21
C ALA A 181 -1.19 13.08 17.58
N GLU A 182 0.04 13.06 18.11
CA GLU A 182 0.41 13.78 19.33
C GLU A 182 0.20 15.30 19.21
N LEU A 183 0.33 15.83 18.00
CA LEU A 183 0.05 17.24 17.69
C LEU A 183 -1.45 17.52 17.45
N GLY A 184 -2.31 16.52 17.55
CA GLY A 184 -3.75 16.63 17.33
C GLY A 184 -4.15 16.78 15.86
N LEU A 185 -3.25 16.41 14.94
CA LEU A 185 -3.50 16.45 13.50
C LEU A 185 -4.19 15.15 13.10
N ASN A 186 -5.24 15.26 12.30
CA ASN A 186 -5.97 14.12 11.78
C ASN A 186 -5.62 13.92 10.30
N ILE A 187 -5.23 12.70 9.94
CA ILE A 187 -4.67 12.39 8.62
C ILE A 187 -5.81 12.03 7.66
N GLN A 188 -5.95 12.80 6.59
CA GLN A 188 -6.94 12.59 5.54
C GLN A 188 -6.37 11.78 4.37
N GLU A 189 -5.09 11.98 4.06
CA GLU A 189 -4.39 11.30 2.97
C GLU A 189 -2.93 11.08 3.34
N ALA A 190 -2.36 9.95 2.93
CA ALA A 190 -0.95 9.64 3.17
C ALA A 190 -0.34 8.89 1.98
N HIS A 191 0.79 9.39 1.48
CA HIS A 191 1.56 8.80 0.38
C HIS A 191 3.01 8.59 0.81
N ALA A 192 3.45 7.34 0.85
CA ALA A 192 4.82 6.97 1.20
C ALA A 192 5.57 6.44 -0.03
N PHE A 193 6.76 6.97 -0.29
CA PHE A 193 7.62 6.53 -1.40
C PHE A 193 9.02 6.20 -0.91
N SER A 194 9.44 4.94 -1.08
CA SER A 194 10.83 4.52 -0.91
C SER A 194 11.60 4.77 -2.20
N THR A 195 12.73 5.46 -2.10
CA THR A 195 13.64 5.66 -3.23
C THR A 195 14.60 4.48 -3.38
N ASN A 196 15.15 4.31 -4.58
CA ASN A 196 16.16 3.27 -4.84
C ASN A 196 17.52 3.55 -4.18
N ASP A 197 17.76 4.76 -3.66
CA ASP A 197 18.95 5.16 -2.91
C ASP A 197 18.76 5.09 -1.37
N GLY A 198 17.67 4.48 -0.89
CA GLY A 198 17.46 4.17 0.53
C GLY A 198 16.85 5.29 1.37
N TYR A 199 16.20 6.26 0.74
CA TYR A 199 15.47 7.33 1.40
C TYR A 199 13.95 7.12 1.29
N SER A 200 13.24 7.82 2.15
CA SER A 200 11.78 7.88 2.18
C SER A 200 11.32 9.30 1.85
N LEU A 201 10.18 9.39 1.19
CA LEU A 201 9.43 10.61 0.97
C LEU A 201 7.98 10.32 1.36
N ASP A 202 7.53 10.90 2.47
CA ASP A 202 6.23 10.63 3.07
C ASP A 202 5.41 11.92 3.08
N VAL A 203 4.31 11.96 2.31
CA VAL A 203 3.42 13.11 2.16
C VAL A 203 2.13 12.83 2.93
N PHE A 204 1.74 13.73 3.83
CA PHE A 204 0.51 13.64 4.61
C PHE A 204 -0.35 14.86 4.35
N VAL A 205 -1.63 14.66 4.05
CA VAL A 205 -2.63 15.73 4.08
C VAL A 205 -3.40 15.59 5.38
N VAL A 206 -3.39 16.64 6.19
CA VAL A 206 -3.94 16.63 7.55
C VAL A 206 -4.93 17.77 7.78
N ASP A 207 -5.95 17.50 8.59
CA ASP A 207 -6.84 18.48 9.19
C ASP A 207 -6.62 18.58 10.71
N GLY A 208 -7.31 19.51 11.37
CA GLY A 208 -7.20 19.72 12.82
C GLY A 208 -6.27 20.85 13.25
N TRP A 209 -5.70 21.65 12.32
CA TRP A 209 -4.89 22.83 12.64
C TRP A 209 -5.41 24.12 11.98
N PRO A 210 -5.47 25.27 12.70
CA PRO A 210 -5.86 26.55 12.12
C PRO A 210 -4.90 27.03 11.03
N CYS A 211 -5.45 27.55 9.93
CA CYS A 211 -4.68 27.90 8.73
C CYS A 211 -3.77 29.11 8.96
N GLU A 212 -4.22 30.03 9.81
CA GLU A 212 -3.50 31.22 10.25
C GLU A 212 -2.27 30.88 11.11
N GLU A 213 -2.16 29.64 11.59
CA GLU A 213 -1.11 29.19 12.51
C GLU A 213 -0.14 28.18 11.86
N THR A 214 -0.01 28.20 10.53
CA THR A 214 0.88 27.28 9.78
C THR A 214 2.35 27.34 10.25
N ASP A 215 2.86 28.53 10.59
CA ASP A 215 4.24 28.66 11.07
C ASP A 215 4.40 28.15 12.51
N ARG A 216 3.34 28.26 13.34
CA ARG A 216 3.34 27.63 14.68
C ARG A 216 3.31 26.10 14.57
N LEU A 217 2.59 25.55 13.60
CA LEU A 217 2.61 24.12 13.30
C LEU A 217 4.02 23.65 12.92
N LYS A 218 4.72 24.39 12.06
CA LYS A 218 6.12 24.10 11.71
C LYS A 218 7.03 24.12 12.93
N ASP A 219 6.90 25.14 13.79
CA ASP A 219 7.71 25.25 15.01
C ASP A 219 7.47 24.10 16.00
N LEU A 220 6.22 23.64 16.13
CA LEU A 220 5.86 22.51 16.98
C LEU A 220 6.36 21.18 16.41
N LEU A 221 6.17 20.94 15.11
CA LEU A 221 6.74 19.80 14.40
C LEU A 221 8.25 19.74 14.58
N GLN A 222 8.94 20.87 14.38
CA GLN A 222 10.38 20.98 14.59
C GLN A 222 10.74 20.57 16.03
N LYS A 223 10.04 21.11 17.04
CA LYS A 223 10.32 20.80 18.45
C LYS A 223 10.10 19.32 18.79
N GLU A 224 9.02 18.71 18.31
CA GLU A 224 8.72 17.31 18.62
C GLU A 224 9.67 16.34 17.90
N ILE A 225 10.08 16.65 16.67
CA ILE A 225 11.13 15.90 15.98
C ILE A 225 12.46 15.92 16.77
N HIS A 226 12.83 17.09 17.31
CA HIS A 226 14.05 17.22 18.14
C HIS A 226 13.96 16.45 19.46
N LYS A 227 12.76 16.23 19.99
CA LYS A 227 12.53 15.43 21.20
C LYS A 227 12.52 13.93 20.88
N MET A 228 11.90 13.52 19.77
CA MET A 228 11.94 12.15 19.26
C MET A 228 13.38 11.67 18.99
N GLY A 229 14.23 12.51 18.41
CA GLY A 229 15.66 12.19 18.18
C GLY A 229 16.44 11.82 19.45
N ARG A 230 16.00 12.27 20.63
CA ARG A 230 16.60 11.93 21.93
C ARG A 230 15.99 10.70 22.61
N GLN A 231 14.71 10.38 22.37
CA GLN A 231 14.01 9.27 23.04
C GLN A 231 13.96 7.98 22.22
N ALA A 232 13.92 8.07 20.89
CA ALA A 232 13.77 6.90 20.01
C ALA A 232 15.08 6.11 19.80
N TRP A 233 16.26 6.72 20.06
CA TRP A 233 17.56 6.05 19.86
C TRP A 233 18.12 5.38 21.14
N SER A 234 17.56 5.67 22.32
CA SER A 234 18.09 5.15 23.60
C SER A 234 17.39 3.89 24.13
N LYS A 235 16.38 3.35 23.44
CA LYS A 235 15.65 2.13 23.86
C LYS A 235 15.84 0.90 22.97
N SER A 236 16.92 0.87 22.19
CA SER A 236 17.41 -0.37 21.57
C SER A 236 18.60 -0.89 22.35
N HIS A 237 18.34 -1.44 23.56
CA HIS A 237 19.04 -2.55 24.21
C HIS A 237 18.46 -2.71 25.63
N SER A 238 18.31 -3.96 26.07
CA SER A 238 17.80 -4.39 27.39
C SER A 238 16.27 -4.45 27.57
N SER A 239 15.68 -5.59 27.19
CA SER A 239 14.88 -6.41 28.12
C SER A 239 14.46 -7.72 27.45
N SER A 240 15.28 -8.76 27.66
CA SER A 240 14.85 -10.16 27.50
C SER A 240 14.50 -10.69 28.89
N PRO A 241 13.37 -11.37 29.13
CA PRO A 241 13.14 -12.06 30.39
C PRO A 241 14.00 -13.33 30.42
N GLN A 242 14.84 -13.43 31.45
CA GLN A 242 15.62 -14.63 31.75
C GLN A 242 14.69 -15.82 32.03
N ILE A 243 14.74 -16.83 31.17
CA ILE A 243 14.32 -18.19 31.51
C ILE A 243 15.57 -18.97 31.90
N LYS A 244 15.53 -19.56 33.10
CA LYS A 244 16.63 -20.25 33.77
C LYS A 244 17.03 -21.52 33.01
N ASN A 245 18.34 -21.75 32.96
CA ASN A 245 19.04 -22.90 32.39
C ASN A 245 18.44 -24.26 32.78
N ALA A 246 18.34 -25.14 31.77
CA ALA A 246 18.52 -26.59 31.92
C ALA A 246 19.24 -27.16 30.68
N GLN A 247 20.55 -27.38 30.87
CA GLN A 247 21.41 -28.44 30.32
C GLN A 247 21.44 -28.75 28.80
N SER A 248 22.57 -28.35 28.20
CA SER A 248 23.46 -29.11 27.30
C SER A 248 22.85 -30.15 26.33
N GLY A 249 22.81 -29.80 25.05
CA GLY A 249 22.67 -30.70 23.91
C GLY A 249 22.97 -29.92 22.63
N GLU A 250 23.71 -30.52 21.70
CA GLU A 250 24.39 -29.89 20.56
C GLU A 250 23.45 -29.10 19.61
N ASN A 251 23.93 -27.94 19.15
CA ASN A 251 23.21 -27.04 18.24
C ASN A 251 23.09 -27.64 16.82
N PHE A 252 21.98 -28.30 16.53
CA PHE A 252 21.50 -28.49 15.16
C PHE A 252 20.59 -27.32 14.77
N LEU A 253 20.92 -26.64 13.67
CA LEU A 253 19.97 -25.75 12.98
C LEU A 253 18.69 -26.55 12.69
N PRO A 254 17.48 -26.05 13.01
CA PRO A 254 16.26 -26.82 12.78
C PRO A 254 15.99 -27.03 11.29
N ASP A 255 15.84 -28.29 10.86
CA ASP A 255 15.58 -28.74 9.48
C ASP A 255 14.22 -28.31 8.90
N HIS A 256 13.38 -27.60 9.67
CA HIS A 256 12.04 -27.18 9.29
C HIS A 256 11.63 -25.87 9.99
N VAL A 257 10.82 -25.05 9.31
CA VAL A 257 10.18 -23.89 9.94
C VAL A 257 9.15 -24.39 10.95
N GLN A 258 9.33 -24.05 12.24
CA GLN A 258 8.41 -24.48 13.28
C GLN A 258 7.08 -23.72 13.18
N ILE A 259 6.03 -24.46 12.84
CA ILE A 259 4.65 -23.97 12.90
C ILE A 259 4.07 -24.37 14.26
N PRO A 260 3.42 -23.46 15.02
CA PRO A 260 2.72 -23.84 16.25
C PRO A 260 1.72 -24.97 15.97
N THR A 261 1.86 -26.09 16.66
CA THR A 261 1.03 -27.29 16.47
C THR A 261 -0.08 -27.36 17.51
N ASP A 262 -1.28 -27.73 17.09
CA ASP A 262 -2.45 -27.99 17.94
C ASP A 262 -2.85 -29.48 17.95
N GLY A 263 -1.98 -30.36 17.42
CA GLY A 263 -2.19 -31.81 17.42
C GLY A 263 -3.12 -32.33 16.32
N THR A 264 -3.63 -31.46 15.44
CA THR A 264 -4.56 -31.83 14.37
C THR A 264 -4.00 -31.50 12.97
N ASP A 265 -4.01 -32.52 12.13
CA ASP A 265 -3.87 -32.54 10.66
C ASP A 265 -2.50 -32.77 10.02
N VAL A 266 -2.52 -33.64 8.99
CA VAL A 266 -1.46 -33.92 8.02
C VAL A 266 -1.61 -32.93 6.87
N TRP A 267 -0.96 -31.78 6.96
CA TRP A 267 -1.00 -30.70 5.96
C TRP A 267 0.38 -30.44 5.33
N GLU A 268 1.43 -31.05 5.87
CA GLU A 268 2.77 -30.98 5.30
C GLU A 268 2.80 -31.81 4.00
N ILE A 269 3.09 -31.14 2.89
CA ILE A 269 3.20 -31.76 1.58
C ILE A 269 4.66 -32.05 1.30
N ASN A 270 4.96 -33.27 0.83
CA ASN A 270 6.26 -33.53 0.21
C ASN A 270 6.33 -32.77 -1.11
N PHE A 271 7.28 -31.84 -1.22
CA PHE A 271 7.50 -31.01 -2.41
C PHE A 271 7.60 -31.81 -3.72
N GLN A 272 8.13 -33.04 -3.68
CA GLN A 272 8.26 -33.90 -4.85
C GLN A 272 6.91 -34.40 -5.41
N LEU A 273 5.83 -34.33 -4.62
CA LEU A 273 4.48 -34.70 -5.05
C LEU A 273 3.77 -33.55 -5.80
N LEU A 274 4.32 -32.34 -5.76
CA LEU A 274 3.78 -31.19 -6.47
C LEU A 274 4.25 -31.20 -7.92
N LYS A 275 3.30 -31.12 -8.85
CA LYS A 275 3.59 -30.94 -10.27
C LYS A 275 3.42 -29.47 -10.62
N PHE A 276 4.50 -28.80 -10.98
CA PHE A 276 4.47 -27.40 -11.39
C PHE A 276 4.02 -27.26 -12.84
N GLY A 277 3.09 -26.35 -13.06
CA GLY A 277 2.67 -25.88 -14.37
C GLY A 277 3.22 -24.47 -14.64
N ASN A 278 2.43 -23.66 -15.35
CA ASN A 278 2.83 -22.31 -15.71
C ASN A 278 2.92 -21.39 -14.49
N LYS A 279 3.89 -20.47 -14.53
CA LYS A 279 3.97 -19.36 -13.58
C LYS A 279 2.81 -18.40 -13.83
N VAL A 280 2.06 -18.09 -12.77
CA VAL A 280 0.86 -17.24 -12.81
C VAL A 280 1.23 -15.80 -12.43
N ALA A 281 2.05 -15.62 -11.40
CA ALA A 281 2.47 -14.31 -10.93
C ALA A 281 3.86 -14.33 -10.29
N SER A 282 4.50 -13.17 -10.21
CA SER A 282 5.69 -12.95 -9.40
C SER A 282 5.43 -11.79 -8.44
N GLY A 283 5.61 -12.04 -7.15
CA GLY A 283 5.49 -11.05 -6.09
C GLY A 283 6.84 -10.72 -5.45
N SER A 284 6.78 -9.78 -4.51
CA SER A 284 7.90 -9.40 -3.64
C SER A 284 8.37 -10.56 -2.74
N TYR A 285 7.41 -11.36 -2.26
CA TYR A 285 7.62 -12.44 -1.28
C TYR A 285 7.78 -13.83 -1.89
N GLY A 286 7.45 -14.00 -3.17
CA GLY A 286 7.45 -15.32 -3.79
C GLY A 286 6.90 -15.32 -5.21
N ASP A 287 6.96 -16.48 -5.83
CA ASP A 287 6.42 -16.75 -7.15
C ASP A 287 5.20 -17.67 -7.04
N LEU A 288 4.13 -17.35 -7.77
CA LEU A 288 2.90 -18.14 -7.79
C LEU A 288 2.86 -18.97 -9.07
N TYR A 289 2.67 -20.27 -8.92
CA TYR A 289 2.54 -21.22 -10.03
C TYR A 289 1.17 -21.87 -9.99
N ARG A 290 0.60 -22.17 -11.16
CA ARG A 290 -0.44 -23.19 -11.28
C ARG A 290 0.25 -24.54 -11.21
N GLY A 291 -0.39 -25.54 -10.63
CA GLY A 291 0.15 -26.89 -10.55
C GLY A 291 -0.91 -27.93 -10.28
N THR A 292 -0.47 -29.15 -10.05
CA THR A 292 -1.36 -30.26 -9.70
C THR A 292 -0.83 -31.01 -8.49
N TYR A 293 -1.72 -31.32 -7.55
CA TYR A 293 -1.43 -32.15 -6.38
C TYR A 293 -2.55 -33.17 -6.21
N CYS A 294 -2.23 -34.47 -6.15
CA CYS A 294 -3.23 -35.55 -6.07
C CYS A 294 -4.35 -35.44 -7.12
N SER A 295 -4.00 -35.04 -8.36
CA SER A 295 -4.92 -34.80 -9.47
C SER A 295 -5.89 -33.61 -9.31
N GLN A 296 -5.72 -32.81 -8.25
CA GLN A 296 -6.43 -31.55 -8.05
C GLN A 296 -5.61 -30.38 -8.61
N ASP A 297 -6.26 -29.43 -9.28
CA ASP A 297 -5.65 -28.18 -9.75
C ASP A 297 -5.39 -27.25 -8.57
N VAL A 298 -4.17 -26.75 -8.45
CA VAL A 298 -3.70 -26.01 -7.27
C VAL A 298 -2.90 -24.76 -7.64
N ALA A 299 -2.93 -23.77 -6.76
CA ALA A 299 -2.01 -22.64 -6.77
C ALA A 299 -0.88 -22.88 -5.76
N ILE A 300 0.36 -22.79 -6.22
CA ILE A 300 1.58 -23.05 -5.45
C ILE A 300 2.37 -21.75 -5.31
N LYS A 301 2.34 -21.14 -4.12
CA LYS A 301 3.09 -19.92 -3.78
C LYS A 301 4.44 -20.33 -3.21
N VAL A 302 5.50 -20.23 -4.01
CA VAL A 302 6.88 -20.59 -3.63
C VAL A 302 7.61 -19.35 -3.13
N LEU A 303 8.23 -19.43 -1.96
CA LEU A 303 9.05 -18.34 -1.42
C LEU A 303 10.42 -18.33 -2.09
N LYS A 304 10.95 -17.15 -2.39
CA LYS A 304 12.26 -16.99 -3.05
C LYS A 304 13.40 -17.29 -2.08
N PRO A 305 14.22 -18.35 -2.29
CA PRO A 305 15.26 -18.77 -1.34
C PRO A 305 16.25 -17.66 -1.00
N GLU A 306 16.56 -16.79 -1.96
CA GLU A 306 17.54 -15.71 -1.83
C GLU A 306 17.08 -14.58 -0.90
N ARG A 307 15.78 -14.57 -0.55
CA ARG A 307 15.16 -13.55 0.32
C ARG A 307 14.66 -14.11 1.64
N VAL A 308 14.85 -15.40 1.91
CA VAL A 308 14.40 -16.04 3.15
C VAL A 308 15.26 -15.53 4.31
N ASN A 309 14.67 -14.66 5.12
CA ASN A 309 15.20 -14.24 6.42
C ASN A 309 14.27 -14.69 7.55
N VAL A 310 14.68 -14.47 8.80
CA VAL A 310 13.92 -14.91 9.99
C VAL A 310 12.51 -14.30 10.03
N ASP A 311 12.36 -13.03 9.61
CA ASP A 311 11.06 -12.36 9.59
C ASP A 311 10.12 -12.96 8.53
N MET A 312 10.62 -13.28 7.35
CA MET A 312 9.85 -13.92 6.28
C MET A 312 9.44 -15.35 6.66
N GLN A 313 10.31 -16.10 7.35
CA GLN A 313 9.94 -17.41 7.88
C GLN A 313 8.83 -17.30 8.94
N ARG A 314 8.86 -16.27 9.79
CA ARG A 314 7.80 -16.00 10.77
C ARG A 314 6.48 -15.61 10.09
N GLU A 315 6.52 -14.79 9.05
CA GLU A 315 5.34 -14.43 8.26
C GLU A 315 4.74 -15.64 7.54
N PHE A 316 5.58 -16.46 6.90
CA PHE A 316 5.19 -17.72 6.30
C PHE A 316 4.53 -18.65 7.33
N ALA A 317 5.15 -18.80 8.50
CA ALA A 317 4.62 -19.66 9.56
C ALA A 317 3.26 -19.18 10.05
N GLN A 318 3.10 -17.86 10.19
CA GLN A 318 1.84 -17.23 10.57
C GLN A 318 0.75 -17.41 9.49
N GLU A 319 1.10 -17.26 8.21
CA GLU A 319 0.18 -17.46 7.08
C GLU A 319 -0.34 -18.91 7.07
N VAL A 320 0.57 -19.89 7.15
CA VAL A 320 0.20 -21.32 7.25
C VAL A 320 -0.67 -21.59 8.48
N PHE A 321 -0.31 -21.03 9.64
CA PHE A 321 -1.08 -21.20 10.89
C PHE A 321 -2.52 -20.69 10.77
N ILE A 322 -2.73 -19.54 10.14
CA ILE A 322 -4.07 -18.98 9.93
C ILE A 322 -4.83 -19.82 8.91
N MET A 323 -4.22 -20.10 7.76
CA MET A 323 -4.87 -20.80 6.65
C MET A 323 -5.32 -22.21 7.01
N ARG A 324 -4.59 -22.90 7.90
CA ARG A 324 -4.99 -24.21 8.43
C ARG A 324 -6.30 -24.20 9.23
N LYS A 325 -6.66 -23.07 9.84
CA LYS A 325 -7.85 -22.92 10.69
C LYS A 325 -9.09 -22.44 9.94
N VAL A 326 -8.93 -22.16 8.65
CA VAL A 326 -9.94 -21.47 7.84
C VAL A 326 -10.50 -22.44 6.81
N ARG A 327 -11.80 -22.68 6.87
CA ARG A 327 -12.53 -23.50 5.90
C ARG A 327 -13.92 -22.94 5.65
N HIS A 328 -14.06 -22.24 4.54
CA HIS A 328 -15.32 -21.58 4.17
C HIS A 328 -15.43 -21.42 2.66
N LYS A 329 -16.64 -21.53 2.11
CA LYS A 329 -16.88 -21.49 0.65
C LYS A 329 -16.45 -20.18 -0.04
N ASN A 330 -16.41 -19.07 0.71
CA ASN A 330 -15.99 -17.75 0.22
C ASN A 330 -14.60 -17.33 0.74
N VAL A 331 -13.78 -18.31 1.14
CA VAL A 331 -12.38 -18.10 1.52
C VAL A 331 -11.55 -19.16 0.82
N VAL A 332 -10.39 -18.78 0.27
CA VAL A 332 -9.55 -19.72 -0.49
C VAL A 332 -9.13 -20.88 0.39
N GLN A 333 -9.41 -22.09 -0.08
CA GLN A 333 -9.13 -23.34 0.61
C GLN A 333 -7.63 -23.61 0.64
N PHE A 334 -7.11 -23.74 1.85
CA PHE A 334 -5.78 -24.28 2.09
C PHE A 334 -5.75 -25.79 1.84
N ILE A 335 -4.72 -26.25 1.13
CA ILE A 335 -4.50 -27.67 0.82
C ILE A 335 -3.32 -28.20 1.61
N GLY A 336 -2.24 -27.42 1.71
CA GLY A 336 -1.06 -27.79 2.50
C GLY A 336 0.10 -26.83 2.29
N ALA A 337 1.24 -27.14 2.89
CA ALA A 337 2.46 -26.35 2.77
C ALA A 337 3.70 -27.26 2.77
N CYS A 338 4.79 -26.78 2.18
CA CYS A 338 6.12 -27.35 2.36
C CYS A 338 6.92 -26.42 3.29
N THR A 339 7.37 -26.93 4.43
CA THR A 339 8.05 -26.14 5.48
C THR A 339 9.56 -26.39 5.56
N LYS A 340 10.09 -27.28 4.71
CA LYS A 340 11.52 -27.62 4.64
C LYS A 340 12.26 -26.70 3.65
N PRO A 341 13.26 -25.93 4.11
CA PRO A 341 14.15 -25.20 3.21
C PRO A 341 14.89 -26.14 2.25
N PRO A 342 15.28 -25.68 1.05
CA PRO A 342 15.05 -24.35 0.48
C PRO A 342 13.63 -24.20 -0.13
N SER A 343 12.82 -25.25 -0.12
CA SER A 343 11.56 -25.35 -0.87
C SER A 343 10.33 -24.98 -0.04
N LEU A 344 10.31 -23.75 0.47
CA LEU A 344 9.15 -23.25 1.22
C LEU A 344 8.01 -22.87 0.26
N CYS A 345 6.83 -23.46 0.44
CA CYS A 345 5.66 -23.07 -0.35
C CYS A 345 4.33 -23.29 0.37
N ILE A 346 3.31 -22.54 -0.06
CA ILE A 346 1.92 -22.67 0.37
C ILE A 346 1.09 -23.14 -0.83
N VAL A 347 0.25 -24.16 -0.61
CA VAL A 347 -0.59 -24.78 -1.63
C VAL A 347 -2.06 -24.53 -1.30
N THR A 348 -2.78 -23.97 -2.27
CA THR A 348 -4.20 -23.64 -2.19
C THR A 348 -4.97 -24.13 -3.41
N GLU A 349 -6.28 -24.13 -3.34
CA GLU A 349 -7.11 -24.32 -4.54
C GLU A 349 -6.77 -23.27 -5.62
N PHE A 350 -6.78 -23.69 -6.89
CA PHE A 350 -6.56 -22.78 -8.00
C PHE A 350 -7.84 -22.02 -8.36
N MET A 351 -7.74 -20.69 -8.45
CA MET A 351 -8.85 -19.79 -8.78
C MET A 351 -8.73 -19.33 -10.24
N SER A 352 -9.37 -20.07 -11.14
CA SER A 352 -9.20 -19.94 -12.60
C SER A 352 -9.70 -18.62 -13.19
N GLY A 353 -10.67 -17.95 -12.54
CA GLY A 353 -11.16 -16.63 -12.93
C GLY A 353 -10.21 -15.48 -12.59
N GLY A 354 -9.11 -15.74 -11.87
CA GLY A 354 -8.15 -14.72 -11.47
C GLY A 354 -8.73 -13.75 -10.43
N SER A 355 -8.11 -12.57 -10.32
CA SER A 355 -8.57 -11.56 -9.36
C SER A 355 -9.70 -10.68 -9.91
N VAL A 356 -10.58 -10.21 -9.03
CA VAL A 356 -11.60 -9.21 -9.36
C VAL A 356 -10.96 -7.94 -9.91
N TYR A 357 -9.77 -7.57 -9.42
CA TYR A 357 -9.00 -6.45 -9.96
C TYR A 357 -8.65 -6.64 -11.44
N ASP A 358 -8.13 -7.81 -11.81
CA ASP A 358 -7.76 -8.12 -13.19
C ASP A 358 -8.97 -8.15 -14.11
N PHE A 359 -10.09 -8.70 -13.64
CA PHE A 359 -11.36 -8.68 -14.36
C PHE A 359 -11.80 -7.25 -14.67
N LEU A 360 -11.82 -6.37 -13.66
CA LEU A 360 -12.28 -4.99 -13.83
C LEU A 360 -11.32 -4.15 -14.70
N HIS A 361 -10.01 -4.25 -14.49
CA HIS A 361 -9.05 -3.30 -15.07
C HIS A 361 -8.32 -3.82 -16.30
N LYS A 362 -7.96 -5.11 -16.33
CA LYS A 362 -7.21 -5.69 -17.45
C LYS A 362 -8.14 -6.23 -18.52
N GLN A 363 -9.19 -6.94 -18.10
CA GLN A 363 -10.19 -7.50 -19.02
C GLN A 363 -11.27 -6.49 -19.38
N LYS A 364 -11.31 -5.32 -18.72
CA LYS A 364 -12.35 -4.30 -18.87
C LYS A 364 -13.75 -4.87 -18.66
N GLY A 365 -13.86 -5.86 -17.79
CA GLY A 365 -15.11 -6.50 -17.43
C GLY A 365 -16.02 -5.53 -16.67
N VAL A 366 -17.32 -5.67 -16.88
CA VAL A 366 -18.33 -4.86 -16.19
C VAL A 366 -19.30 -5.78 -15.49
N PHE A 367 -19.41 -5.66 -14.17
CA PHE A 367 -20.45 -6.34 -13.43
C PHE A 367 -21.78 -5.61 -13.62
N LYS A 368 -22.77 -6.31 -14.17
CA LYS A 368 -24.18 -5.88 -14.02
C LYS A 368 -24.57 -5.95 -12.55
N LEU A 369 -25.51 -5.11 -12.13
CA LEU A 369 -25.93 -5.00 -10.73
C LEU A 369 -26.19 -6.36 -10.04
N PRO A 370 -26.90 -7.34 -10.65
CA PRO A 370 -27.09 -8.65 -10.00
C PRO A 370 -25.79 -9.41 -9.73
N ALA A 371 -24.83 -9.36 -10.66
CA ALA A 371 -23.54 -10.03 -10.49
C ALA A 371 -22.68 -9.30 -9.43
N LEU A 372 -22.70 -7.97 -9.43
CA LEU A 372 -22.01 -7.16 -8.42
C LEU A 372 -22.53 -7.45 -7.01
N LEU A 373 -23.86 -7.60 -6.86
CA LEU A 373 -24.46 -7.96 -5.58
C LEU A 373 -24.04 -9.37 -5.13
N ARG A 374 -23.93 -10.34 -6.04
CA ARG A 374 -23.40 -11.68 -5.71
C ARG A 374 -21.97 -11.60 -5.20
N VAL A 375 -21.10 -10.86 -5.90
CA VAL A 375 -19.71 -10.62 -5.48
C VAL A 375 -19.66 -10.00 -4.08
N ALA A 376 -20.43 -8.94 -3.83
CA ALA A 376 -20.48 -8.28 -2.52
C ALA A 376 -20.95 -9.23 -1.40
N ILE A 377 -21.97 -10.05 -1.68
CA ILE A 377 -22.50 -11.05 -0.73
C ILE A 377 -21.43 -12.11 -0.41
N ASP A 378 -20.73 -12.61 -1.42
CA ASP A 378 -19.68 -13.61 -1.26
C ASP A 378 -18.52 -13.09 -0.42
N VAL A 379 -18.03 -11.89 -0.72
CA VAL A 379 -16.98 -11.21 0.05
C VAL A 379 -17.43 -11.02 1.51
N SER A 380 -18.67 -10.55 1.71
CA SER A 380 -19.23 -10.32 3.05
C SER A 380 -19.33 -11.61 3.86
N LYS A 381 -19.75 -12.72 3.24
CA LYS A 381 -19.80 -14.03 3.89
C LYS A 381 -18.41 -14.54 4.28
N GLY A 382 -17.42 -14.38 3.38
CA GLY A 382 -16.02 -14.73 3.66
C GLY A 382 -15.46 -13.94 4.84
N MET A 383 -15.63 -12.62 4.84
CA MET A 383 -15.16 -11.74 5.92
C MET A 383 -15.90 -12.00 7.24
N ASN A 384 -17.21 -12.21 7.22
CA ASN A 384 -17.97 -12.56 8.43
C ASN A 384 -17.44 -13.85 9.05
N TYR A 385 -17.17 -14.88 8.23
CA TYR A 385 -16.57 -16.13 8.72
C TYR A 385 -15.19 -15.90 9.37
N LEU A 386 -14.31 -15.12 8.73
CA LEU A 386 -12.99 -14.80 9.29
C LEU A 386 -13.12 -14.10 10.64
N HIS A 387 -14.00 -13.09 10.73
CA HIS A 387 -14.22 -12.34 11.97
C HIS A 387 -14.80 -13.20 13.10
N GLN A 388 -15.71 -14.14 12.80
CA GLN A 388 -16.22 -15.11 13.77
C GLN A 388 -15.12 -16.02 14.33
N ASN A 389 -14.07 -16.27 13.56
CA ASN A 389 -12.89 -17.04 13.97
C ASN A 389 -11.78 -16.15 14.57
N ASN A 390 -12.10 -14.89 14.92
CA ASN A 390 -11.17 -13.90 15.44
C ASN A 390 -9.99 -13.62 14.50
N ILE A 391 -10.17 -13.81 13.18
CA ILE A 391 -9.14 -13.52 12.18
C ILE A 391 -9.45 -12.19 11.52
N ILE A 392 -8.45 -11.33 11.46
CA ILE A 392 -8.52 -10.00 10.86
C ILE A 392 -7.62 -10.02 9.63
N HIS A 393 -8.22 -9.82 8.45
CA HIS A 393 -7.53 -9.97 7.17
C HIS A 393 -6.47 -8.89 6.92
N ARG A 394 -6.80 -7.63 7.22
CA ARG A 394 -5.95 -6.42 7.11
C ARG A 394 -5.49 -6.01 5.69
N ASP A 395 -5.72 -6.81 4.66
CA ASP A 395 -5.44 -6.41 3.28
C ASP A 395 -6.58 -6.81 2.32
N LEU A 396 -7.82 -6.43 2.67
CA LEU A 396 -8.97 -6.70 1.80
C LEU A 396 -9.00 -5.69 0.65
N LYS A 397 -8.81 -6.18 -0.57
CA LYS A 397 -8.78 -5.39 -1.81
C LYS A 397 -9.17 -6.24 -3.01
N ALA A 398 -9.59 -5.63 -4.12
CA ALA A 398 -10.01 -6.35 -5.32
C ALA A 398 -8.94 -7.32 -5.89
N ALA A 399 -7.65 -7.07 -5.63
CA ALA A 399 -6.56 -7.96 -6.04
C ALA A 399 -6.48 -9.25 -5.19
N ASN A 400 -7.03 -9.22 -3.97
CA ASN A 400 -7.08 -10.35 -3.03
C ASN A 400 -8.47 -11.03 -3.01
N LEU A 401 -9.34 -10.67 -3.95
CA LEU A 401 -10.61 -11.32 -4.21
C LEU A 401 -10.46 -12.15 -5.48
N LEU A 402 -10.53 -13.48 -5.36
CA LEU A 402 -10.31 -14.40 -6.47
C LEU A 402 -11.63 -15.06 -6.90
N MET A 403 -11.78 -15.31 -8.19
CA MET A 403 -12.95 -15.97 -8.79
C MET A 403 -12.61 -17.38 -9.24
N ASP A 404 -13.49 -18.33 -8.94
CA ASP A 404 -13.40 -19.68 -9.48
C ASP A 404 -14.11 -19.78 -10.85
N GLU A 405 -14.14 -20.99 -11.40
CA GLU A 405 -14.79 -21.31 -12.67
C GLU A 405 -16.31 -21.08 -12.69
N ASN A 406 -16.94 -20.96 -11.52
CA ASN A 406 -18.38 -20.76 -11.35
C ASN A 406 -18.72 -19.31 -10.96
N GLU A 407 -17.78 -18.37 -11.13
CA GLU A 407 -17.90 -16.96 -10.72
C GLU A 407 -18.10 -16.75 -9.20
N VAL A 408 -17.78 -17.76 -8.37
CA VAL A 408 -17.84 -17.59 -6.90
C VAL A 408 -16.59 -16.83 -6.45
N VAL A 409 -16.79 -15.79 -5.66
CA VAL A 409 -15.69 -14.99 -5.11
C VAL A 409 -15.24 -15.54 -3.77
N LYS A 410 -13.91 -15.65 -3.63
CA LYS A 410 -13.24 -16.06 -2.40
C LYS A 410 -12.18 -15.05 -1.97
N VAL A 411 -12.12 -14.80 -0.66
CA VAL A 411 -11.08 -13.97 -0.05
C VAL A 411 -9.76 -14.76 0.01
N ALA A 412 -8.67 -14.13 -0.42
CA ALA A 412 -7.33 -14.72 -0.52
C ALA A 412 -6.26 -13.80 0.09
N ASP A 413 -5.03 -14.33 0.19
CA ASP A 413 -3.81 -13.65 0.67
C ASP A 413 -3.82 -13.22 2.15
N PHE A 414 -3.39 -14.16 3.00
CA PHE A 414 -3.34 -14.01 4.46
C PHE A 414 -1.96 -13.59 4.98
N GLY A 415 -1.04 -13.15 4.11
CA GLY A 415 0.34 -12.83 4.50
C GLY A 415 0.44 -11.76 5.59
N VAL A 416 -0.54 -10.85 5.66
CA VAL A 416 -0.66 -9.86 6.73
C VAL A 416 -1.83 -10.10 7.67
N ALA A 417 -2.54 -11.23 7.59
CA ALA A 417 -3.65 -11.50 8.50
C ALA A 417 -3.17 -11.77 9.94
N ARG A 418 -4.02 -11.55 10.93
CA ARG A 418 -3.73 -11.80 12.36
C ARG A 418 -4.92 -12.41 13.08
N VAL A 419 -4.62 -13.23 14.09
CA VAL A 419 -5.61 -13.65 15.08
C VAL A 419 -5.69 -12.57 16.16
N LYS A 420 -6.89 -12.08 16.48
CA LYS A 420 -7.10 -11.07 17.51
C LYS A 420 -6.66 -11.63 18.87
N ALA A 421 -5.61 -11.05 19.46
CA ALA A 421 -5.26 -11.33 20.85
C ALA A 421 -6.29 -10.64 21.76
N GLY A 422 -6.69 -11.29 22.86
CA GLY A 422 -7.69 -10.77 23.79
C GLY A 422 -7.37 -9.40 24.42
N SER A 423 -6.17 -8.87 24.21
CA SER A 423 -5.72 -7.55 24.68
C SER A 423 -6.10 -6.38 23.77
N GLY A 424 -6.69 -6.60 22.59
CA GLY A 424 -7.18 -5.52 21.72
C GLY A 424 -6.09 -4.64 21.08
N VAL A 425 -4.80 -4.85 21.40
CA VAL A 425 -3.68 -4.13 20.80
C VAL A 425 -3.42 -4.68 19.40
N MET A 426 -3.75 -3.90 18.38
CA MET A 426 -3.51 -4.23 16.97
C MET A 426 -2.15 -3.66 16.54
N THR A 427 -1.38 -4.42 15.76
CA THR A 427 -0.19 -3.86 15.08
C THR A 427 -0.69 -3.05 13.88
N ALA A 428 -0.46 -1.74 13.89
CA ALA A 428 -1.17 -0.77 13.06
C ALA A 428 -0.72 -0.68 11.58
N GLU A 429 0.43 -1.26 11.22
CA GLU A 429 1.09 -0.95 9.94
C GLU A 429 1.02 -2.08 8.89
N THR A 430 -0.16 -2.64 8.59
CA THR A 430 -0.25 -3.60 7.46
C THR A 430 -1.53 -3.43 6.67
N GLY A 431 -1.40 -3.27 5.35
CA GLY A 431 -2.50 -3.16 4.40
C GLY A 431 -2.09 -2.33 3.18
N THR A 432 -2.87 -2.39 2.10
CA THR A 432 -2.69 -1.48 0.96
C THR A 432 -3.35 -0.14 1.27
N TYR A 433 -2.58 0.94 1.37
CA TYR A 433 -3.03 2.25 1.91
C TYR A 433 -4.40 2.74 1.45
N ARG A 434 -4.72 2.66 0.15
CA ARG A 434 -6.04 3.07 -0.40
C ARG A 434 -7.24 2.28 0.14
N TRP A 435 -7.01 1.17 0.82
CA TRP A 435 -8.00 0.22 1.35
C TRP A 435 -7.95 0.14 2.88
N MET A 436 -7.07 0.89 3.53
CA MET A 436 -6.99 0.92 4.98
C MET A 436 -8.12 1.75 5.57
N ALA A 437 -8.68 1.27 6.67
CA ALA A 437 -9.70 2.00 7.41
C ALA A 437 -9.04 3.18 8.18
N PRO A 438 -9.71 4.33 8.28
CA PRO A 438 -9.13 5.54 8.88
C PRO A 438 -8.69 5.32 10.34
N GLU A 439 -9.39 4.50 11.11
CA GLU A 439 -9.00 4.17 12.49
C GLU A 439 -7.64 3.45 12.57
N VAL A 440 -7.27 2.67 11.55
CA VAL A 440 -5.95 2.01 11.49
C VAL A 440 -4.84 3.04 11.24
N MET A 441 -5.17 4.16 10.57
CA MET A 441 -4.24 5.28 10.36
C MET A 441 -4.14 6.19 11.61
N ILE A 442 -5.24 6.34 12.36
CA ILE A 442 -5.36 7.29 13.47
C ILE A 442 -4.90 6.71 14.82
N GLN A 443 -4.97 5.37 15.01
CA GLN A 443 -4.63 4.72 16.29
C GLN A 443 -3.14 4.35 16.44
N CYS A 444 -2.26 4.99 15.65
CA CYS A 444 -0.80 4.76 15.61
C CYS A 444 -0.02 5.57 16.66
#